data_AF-A0A0F9J963-F1
#
_entry.id   AF-A0A0F9J963-F1
#
_cell.length_a   1.000
_cell.length_b   1.000
_cell.length_c   1.000
_cell.angle_alpha   90.00
_cell.angle_beta   90.00
_cell.angle_gamma   90.00
#
_symmetry.space_group_name_H-M   'P 1'
#
loop_
_entity.id
_entity.type
_entity.pdbx_description
1 polymer ?
#
loop_
_entity_poly.entity_id
_entity_poly.type
_entity_poly.pdbx_seq_one_letter_code
_entity_poly.pdbx_strand_id
1 'polypeptide(L)' 'ISVIMECPRCGSDDVRKLGHIISRRGKKQRYQCINGHTFYNEKDYAVKKGK' A
#
# COMPACT_ATOMS: atom_id res chain seq x y z
N ILE A 1 -6.67 17.03 1.38
CA ILE A 1 -6.89 15.69 1.97
C ILE A 1 -5.63 14.88 1.73
N SER A 2 -4.84 14.62 2.77
CA SER A 2 -3.67 13.76 2.66
C SER A 2 -4.12 12.31 2.76
N VAL A 3 -3.88 11.50 1.73
CA VAL A 3 -4.14 10.06 1.77
C VAL A 3 -2.98 9.40 2.50
N ILE A 4 -3.19 9.01 3.75
CA ILE A 4 -2.23 8.20 4.50
C ILE A 4 -2.32 6.78 3.93
N MET A 5 -1.18 6.20 3.57
CA MET A 5 -1.10 4.81 3.12
C MET A 5 -0.67 3.96 4.31
N GLU A 6 -1.60 3.17 4.86
CA GLU A 6 -1.34 2.27 5.98
C GLU A 6 -1.16 0.82 5.48
N CYS A 7 -0.33 0.03 6.17
CA CYS A 7 -0.19 -1.39 5.89
C CYS A 7 -1.46 -2.15 6.30
N PRO A 8 -2.16 -2.84 5.37
CA PRO A 8 -3.44 -3.49 5.69
C PRO A 8 -3.31 -4.70 6.64
N ARG A 9 -2.09 -5.15 6.96
CA ARG A 9 -1.83 -6.22 7.93
C ARG A 9 -1.54 -5.73 9.35
N CYS A 10 -0.93 -4.54 9.50
CA CYS A 10 -0.42 -4.08 10.80
C CYS A 10 -0.69 -2.59 11.10
N GLY A 11 -1.46 -1.89 10.27
CA GLY A 11 -1.82 -0.47 10.47
C GLY A 11 -0.67 0.53 10.28
N SER A 12 0.57 0.07 10.16
CA SER A 12 1.77 0.92 10.02
C SER A 12 1.71 1.82 8.78
N ASP A 13 1.74 3.13 8.99
CA ASP A 13 1.82 4.19 7.97
C ASP A 13 3.24 4.35 7.37
N ASP A 14 4.24 3.78 8.04
CA ASP A 14 5.61 3.62 7.55
C ASP A 14 5.69 2.63 6.37
N VAL A 15 5.36 3.13 5.18
CA VAL A 15 5.31 2.35 3.93
C VAL A 15 6.26 2.90 2.87
N ARG A 16 7.13 2.03 2.34
CA ARG A 16 8.07 2.35 1.27
C ARG A 16 7.55 1.83 -0.08
N LYS A 17 7.58 2.69 -1.10
CA LYS A 17 7.28 2.35 -2.51
C LYS A 17 8.50 1.67 -3.13
N LEU A 18 8.38 0.41 -3.57
CA LEU A 18 9.49 -0.41 -4.08
C LEU A 18 9.58 -0.47 -5.61
N GLY A 19 8.70 0.22 -6.34
CA GLY A 19 8.63 0.16 -7.81
C GLY A 19 7.50 -0.73 -8.33
N HIS A 20 7.43 -0.94 -9.64
CA HIS A 20 6.31 -1.62 -10.29
C HIS A 20 6.63 -3.08 -10.59
N ILE A 21 5.65 -3.97 -10.39
CA ILE A 21 5.67 -5.34 -10.92
C ILE A 21 4.75 -5.45 -12.13
N ILE A 22 5.10 -6.31 -13.08
CA ILE A 22 4.24 -6.64 -14.23
C ILE A 22 3.35 -7.82 -13.82
N SER A 23 2.03 -7.65 -13.94
CA SER A 23 1.03 -8.69 -13.72
C SER A 23 0.24 -8.94 -15.00
N ARG A 24 -0.47 -10.08 -15.10
CA ARG A 24 -1.33 -10.40 -16.25
C ARG A 24 -2.43 -9.36 -16.52
N ARG A 25 -2.76 -8.52 -15.53
CA ARG A 25 -3.72 -7.39 -15.63
C ARG A 25 -3.07 -6.01 -15.78
N GLY A 26 -1.77 -5.94 -16.09
CA GLY A 26 -1.00 -4.69 -16.22
C GLY A 26 0.02 -4.46 -15.10
N LYS A 27 0.58 -3.25 -15.05
CA LYS A 27 1.57 -2.85 -14.02
C LYS A 27 0.87 -2.61 -12.68
N LYS A 28 1.37 -3.23 -11.61
CA LYS A 28 0.95 -2.95 -10.23
C LYS A 28 2.10 -2.32 -9.46
N GLN A 29 1.83 -1.27 -8.71
CA GLN A 29 2.81 -0.69 -7.79
C GLN A 29 3.01 -1.60 -6.57
N ARG A 30 4.27 -1.96 -6.31
CA ARG A 30 4.70 -2.70 -5.10
C ARG A 30 5.05 -1.72 -3.99
N TYR A 31 4.61 -2.08 -2.79
CA TYR A 31 4.89 -1.41 -1.54
C TYR A 31 5.36 -2.40 -0.48
N GLN A 32 6.10 -1.92 0.52
CA GLN A 32 6.52 -2.70 1.68
C GLN A 32 6.52 -1.80 2.91
N CYS A 33 5.89 -2.23 4.00
CA CYS A 33 5.99 -1.50 5.28
C CYS A 33 7.25 -1.88 6.06
N ILE A 34 7.59 -1.08 7.08
CA ILE A 34 8.73 -1.32 7.96
C ILE A 34 8.72 -2.72 8.62
N ASN A 35 7.54 -3.30 8.84
CA ASN A 35 7.35 -4.66 9.37
C ASN A 35 7.56 -5.77 8.31
N GLY A 36 8.13 -5.45 7.13
CA GLY A 36 8.44 -6.40 6.05
C GLY A 36 7.25 -6.83 5.18
N HIS A 37 6.01 -6.53 5.56
CA HIS A 37 4.83 -6.89 4.78
C HIS A 37 4.82 -6.20 3.41
N THR A 38 4.86 -7.00 2.34
CA THR A 38 4.81 -6.53 0.95
C THR A 38 3.38 -6.60 0.39
N PHE A 39 2.94 -5.57 -0.33
CA PHE A 39 1.58 -5.46 -0.87
C PHE A 39 1.48 -4.63 -2.17
N TYR A 40 0.34 -4.69 -2.88
CA TYR A 40 0.27 -4.37 -4.33
C TYR A 40 -1.12 -3.94 -4.90
N ASN A 41 -1.70 -2.75 -4.61
CA ASN A 41 -2.94 -2.38 -5.35
C ASN A 41 -3.39 -0.89 -5.38
N GLU A 42 -2.87 -0.01 -4.52
CA GLU A 42 -3.27 1.41 -4.33
C GLU A 42 -4.76 1.69 -3.94
N LYS A 43 -5.71 0.77 -4.16
CA LYS A 43 -7.13 0.89 -3.78
C LYS A 43 -7.51 0.19 -2.46
N ASP A 44 -6.79 -0.85 -2.04
CA ASP A 44 -7.00 -1.55 -0.75
C ASP A 44 -6.53 -0.76 0.50
N TYR A 45 -6.03 0.47 0.31
CA TYR A 45 -5.27 1.23 1.33
C TYR A 45 -5.94 2.53 1.75
N ALA A 46 -7.04 2.91 1.08
CA ALA A 46 -7.83 4.07 1.43
C ALA A 46 -8.75 3.73 2.61
N VAL A 47 -8.17 3.57 3.81
CA VAL A 47 -8.94 3.59 5.05
C VAL A 47 -9.58 4.96 5.17
N LYS A 48 -10.87 5.08 4.83
CA LYS A 48 -11.65 6.25 5.19
C LYS A 48 -11.70 6.31 6.72
N LYS A 49 -10.89 7.18 7.34
CA LYS A 49 -11.17 7.65 8.71
C LYS A 49 -12.49 8.44 8.68
N GLY A 50 -13.57 7.71 8.91
CA GLY A 50 -14.92 8.24 9.01
C GLY A 50 -15.12 8.86 10.39
N LYS A 51 -14.93 10.19 10.43
CA LYS A 51 -15.42 11.15 11.44
C LYS A 51 -14.92 10.95 12.87
#